data_AF-J9E341-F1
#
_entry.id   AF-J9E341-F1
#
_cell.length_a   1.000
_cell.length_b   1.000
_cell.length_c   1.000
_cell.angle_alpha   90.00
_cell.angle_beta   90.00
_cell.angle_gamma   90.00
#
_symmetry.space_group_name_H-M   'P 1'
#
loop_
_entity.id
_entity.type
_entity.pdbx_description
1 polymer ?
#
loop_
_entity_poly.entity_id
_entity_poly.type
_entity_poly.pdbx_seq_one_letter_code
_entity_poly.pdbx_strand_id
1 'polypeptide(L)'
;CCDIPPDLWCDSHESAKRCNVKQQCDQFRRVKLPIKLSLYYEALCPYCQRFITNHLGNIYNQFRGLIELEMIPWGNSKLLQVSNILII
;
A
#
# COMPACT_ATOMS: atom_id res chain seq x y z
N CYS A 1 21.07 -9.85 -18.39
CA CYS A 1 20.95 -8.37 -18.44
C CYS A 1 19.52 -8.05 -18.04
N CYS A 2 19.34 -7.25 -16.98
CA CYS A 2 18.04 -7.04 -16.32
C CYS A 2 17.48 -8.26 -15.61
N ASP A 3 18.27 -8.73 -14.65
CA ASP A 3 17.91 -9.77 -13.69
C ASP A 3 17.03 -9.22 -12.55
N ILE A 4 16.37 -8.06 -12.78
CA ILE A 4 15.42 -7.44 -11.86
C ILE A 4 13.98 -7.72 -12.33
N PRO A 5 13.02 -7.95 -11.41
CA PRO A 5 11.62 -8.13 -11.74
C PRO A 5 11.05 -6.97 -12.60
N PRO A 6 10.16 -7.24 -13.56
CA PRO A 6 9.55 -6.22 -14.43
C PRO A 6 8.91 -5.04 -13.69
N ASP A 7 8.32 -5.31 -12.52
CA ASP A 7 7.69 -4.30 -11.68
C ASP A 7 8.68 -3.23 -11.19
N LEU A 8 9.98 -3.54 -11.14
CA LEU A 8 11.04 -2.66 -10.66
C LEU A 8 11.81 -1.95 -11.78
N TRP A 9 11.45 -2.17 -13.04
CA TRP A 9 12.18 -1.61 -14.18
C TRP A 9 12.09 -0.09 -14.26
N CYS A 10 10.96 0.50 -13.83
CA CYS A 10 10.72 1.94 -13.89
C CYS A 10 11.01 2.68 -12.56
N ASP A 11 11.55 1.98 -11.57
CA ASP A 11 11.78 2.51 -10.22
C ASP A 11 12.94 3.54 -10.20
N SER A 12 13.98 3.32 -11.01
CA SER A 12 15.09 4.28 -11.21
C SER A 12 15.42 4.50 -12.68
N HIS A 13 16.10 5.61 -12.99
CA HIS A 13 16.54 5.92 -14.36
C HIS A 13 17.65 4.97 -14.82
N GLU A 14 18.49 4.54 -13.89
CA GLU A 14 19.59 3.59 -14.09
C GLU A 14 19.03 2.21 -14.47
N SER A 15 18.03 1.72 -13.73
CA SER A 15 17.33 0.47 -14.04
C SER A 15 16.65 0.55 -15.41
N ALA A 16 15.90 1.62 -15.68
CA ALA A 16 15.19 1.80 -16.94
C ALA A 16 16.13 1.86 -18.16
N LYS A 17 17.30 2.48 -18.00
CA LYS A 17 18.36 2.50 -19.03
C LYS A 17 18.99 1.13 -19.21
N ARG A 18 19.37 0.46 -18.13
CA ARG A 18 20.00 -0.87 -18.16
C ARG A 18 19.11 -1.91 -18.84
N CYS A 19 17.79 -1.76 -18.69
CA CYS A 19 16.78 -2.65 -19.28
C CYS A 19 16.29 -2.19 -20.64
N ASN A 20 16.76 -1.04 -21.14
CA ASN A 20 16.32 -0.45 -22.39
C ASN A 20 14.79 -0.24 -22.47
N VAL A 21 14.17 0.10 -21.34
CA VAL A 21 12.72 0.34 -21.19
C VAL A 21 12.38 1.79 -20.83
N LYS A 22 13.33 2.70 -21.04
CA LYS A 22 13.21 4.11 -20.65
C LYS A 22 11.98 4.79 -21.27
N GLN A 23 11.73 4.61 -22.57
CA GLN A 23 10.60 5.25 -23.24
C GLN A 23 9.26 4.78 -22.69
N GLN A 24 9.15 3.48 -22.40
CA GLN A 24 7.98 2.87 -21.79
C GLN A 24 7.76 3.42 -20.38
N CYS A 25 8.82 3.55 -19.58
CA CYS A 25 8.74 4.14 -18.25
C CYS A 25 8.37 5.63 -18.28
N ASP A 26 8.87 6.39 -19.26
CA ASP A 26 8.52 7.80 -19.42
C ASP A 26 7.02 7.98 -19.77
N GLN A 27 6.43 7.04 -20.51
CA GLN A 27 4.98 7.01 -20.76
C GLN A 27 4.20 6.55 -19.52
N PHE A 28 4.66 5.50 -18.84
CA PHE A 28 4.01 4.97 -17.64
C PHE A 28 3.99 5.99 -16.49
N ARG A 29 5.07 6.74 -16.28
CA ARG A 29 5.15 7.79 -15.25
C ARG A 29 4.16 8.93 -15.45
N ARG A 30 3.62 9.12 -16.67
CA ARG A 30 2.54 10.10 -16.91
C ARG A 30 1.22 9.65 -16.31
N VAL A 31 1.03 8.33 -16.15
CA VAL A 31 -0.11 7.74 -15.45
C VAL A 31 0.21 7.75 -13.96
N LYS A 32 -0.40 8.69 -13.23
CA LYS A 32 -0.28 8.73 -11.78
C LYS A 32 -1.17 7.64 -11.19
N LEU A 33 -0.61 6.46 -10.99
CA LEU A 33 -1.33 5.36 -10.35
C LEU A 33 -1.53 5.67 -8.85
N PRO A 34 -2.72 5.40 -8.29
CA PRO A 34 -2.93 5.48 -6.85
C PRO A 34 -1.98 4.53 -6.12
N ILE A 35 -1.46 4.99 -5.00
CA ILE A 35 -0.70 4.19 -4.05
C ILE A 35 -1.70 3.47 -3.17
N LYS A 36 -1.63 2.15 -3.12
CA LYS A 36 -2.45 1.36 -2.21
C LYS A 36 -1.94 1.52 -0.77
N LEU A 37 -2.82 1.96 0.13
CA LEU A 37 -2.56 2.08 1.56
C LEU A 37 -3.50 1.12 2.31
N SER A 38 -2.96 0.02 2.82
CA SER A 38 -3.73 -0.96 3.61
C SER A 38 -3.50 -0.75 5.10
N LEU A 39 -4.56 -0.41 5.83
CA LEU A 39 -4.53 -0.26 7.29
C LEU A 39 -5.14 -1.50 7.95
N TYR A 40 -4.29 -2.28 8.63
CA TYR A 40 -4.72 -3.35 9.52
C TYR A 40 -4.95 -2.78 10.91
N TYR A 41 -6.15 -2.96 11.45
CA TYR A 41 -6.53 -2.38 12.73
C TYR A 41 -7.44 -3.30 13.55
N GLU A 42 -7.54 -3.02 14.84
CA GLU A 42 -8.52 -3.62 15.74
C GLU A 42 -9.55 -2.57 16.14
N ALA A 43 -10.84 -2.90 16.04
CA ALA A 43 -11.91 -1.96 16.33
C ALA A 43 -11.86 -1.45 17.78
N LEU A 44 -11.44 -2.28 18.73
CA LEU A 44 -11.36 -1.95 20.16
C LEU A 44 -9.96 -1.50 20.61
N CYS A 45 -8.96 -1.45 19.71
CA CYS A 45 -7.63 -0.99 20.08
C CYS A 45 -7.60 0.55 20.19
N PRO A 46 -7.27 1.12 21.36
CA PRO A 46 -7.31 2.57 21.58
C PRO A 46 -6.29 3.32 20.70
N TYR A 47 -5.14 2.71 20.39
CA TYR A 47 -4.14 3.31 19.52
C TYR A 47 -4.59 3.31 18.05
N CYS A 48 -5.23 2.24 17.57
CA CYS A 48 -5.82 2.19 16.24
C CYS A 48 -6.91 3.26 16.07
N GLN A 49 -7.82 3.37 17.04
CA GLN A 49 -8.85 4.41 17.04
C GLN A 49 -8.23 5.80 16.99
N ARG A 50 -7.23 6.07 17.85
CA ARG A 50 -6.52 7.36 17.89
C ARG A 50 -5.82 7.68 16.56
N PHE A 51 -5.25 6.68 15.89
CA PHE A 51 -4.63 6.85 14.58
C PHE A 51 -5.67 7.23 13.51
N ILE A 52 -6.78 6.48 13.45
CA ILE A 52 -7.85 6.70 12.47
C ILE A 52 -8.47 8.10 12.66
N THR A 53 -8.75 8.50 13.90
CA THR A 53 -9.43 9.77 14.18
C THR A 53 -8.52 10.99 14.00
N ASN A 54 -7.26 10.91 14.45
CA ASN A 54 -6.40 12.09 14.52
C ASN A 54 -5.41 12.23 13.36
N HIS A 55 -5.10 11.14 12.66
CA HIS A 55 -4.00 11.12 11.68
C HIS A 55 -4.44 10.68 10.29
N LEU A 56 -5.20 9.58 10.18
CA LEU A 56 -5.54 9.00 8.88
C LEU A 56 -6.31 9.96 7.97
N GLY A 57 -7.27 10.70 8.53
CA GLY A 57 -8.04 11.69 7.78
C GLY A 57 -7.17 12.80 7.18
N ASN A 58 -6.16 13.27 7.92
CA ASN A 58 -5.22 14.30 7.45
C ASN A 58 -4.35 13.77 6.31
N ILE A 59 -3.82 12.54 6.44
CA ILE A 59 -3.03 11.88 5.40
C ILE A 59 -3.88 11.69 4.13
N TYR A 60 -5.10 11.13 4.27
CA TYR A 60 -5.99 10.89 3.14
C TYR A 60 -6.35 12.18 2.40
N ASN A 61 -6.59 13.27 3.13
CA ASN A 61 -6.87 14.57 2.53
C ASN A 61 -5.65 15.19 1.84
N GLN A 62 -4.47 15.10 2.44
CA GLN A 62 -3.23 15.64 1.86
C GLN A 62 -2.87 14.93 0.54
N PHE A 63 -3.11 13.63 0.44
CA PHE A 63 -2.81 12.81 -0.74
C PHE A 63 -4.07 12.39 -1.50
N ARG A 64 -5.13 13.20 -1.43
CA ARG A 64 -6.41 12.91 -2.08
C ARG A 64 -6.22 12.65 -3.58
N GLY A 65 -6.83 11.57 -4.08
CA GLY A 65 -6.71 11.14 -5.48
C GLY A 65 -5.43 10.39 -5.81
N LEU A 66 -4.50 10.26 -4.85
CA LEU A 66 -3.26 9.49 -5.00
C LEU A 66 -3.23 8.24 -4.12
N ILE A 67 -4.21 8.07 -3.24
CA ILE A 67 -4.29 6.93 -2.33
C ILE A 67 -5.55 6.13 -2.62
N GLU A 68 -5.37 4.83 -2.78
CA GLU A 68 -6.42 3.83 -2.65
C GLU A 68 -6.35 3.26 -1.23
N LEU A 69 -7.30 3.65 -0.37
CA LEU A 69 -7.31 3.27 1.04
C LEU A 69 -8.10 1.97 1.25
N GLU A 70 -7.46 0.98 1.85
CA GLU A 70 -8.05 -0.30 2.23
C GLU A 70 -8.03 -0.45 3.76
N MET A 71 -9.18 -0.75 4.36
CA MET A 71 -9.35 -0.88 5.81
C MET A 71 -9.59 -2.34 6.17
N ILE A 72 -8.70 -2.95 6.95
CA ILE A 72 -8.74 -4.39 7.27
C ILE A 72 -8.86 -4.58 8.79
N PRO A 73 -10.05 -4.96 9.30
CA PRO A 73 -10.27 -5.18 10.73
C PRO A 73 -9.75 -6.56 11.14
N TRP A 74 -8.44 -6.65 11.42
CA TRP A 74 -7.77 -7.88 11.88
C TRP A 74 -6.83 -7.60 13.05
N GLY A 75 -5.85 -6.73 12.84
CA GLY A 75 -4.78 -6.42 13.79
C GLY A 75 -4.16 -7.66 14.43
N ASN A 76 -4.25 -7.80 15.75
CA ASN A 76 -3.66 -8.91 16.51
C ASN A 76 -4.54 -10.16 16.64
N SER A 77 -5.68 -10.19 15.93
CA SER A 77 -6.60 -11.33 16.01
C SER A 77 -5.96 -12.64 15.58
N LYS A 78 -6.36 -13.74 16.21
CA LYS A 78 -5.90 -15.11 15.90
C LYS A 78 -7.05 -15.99 15.46
N LEU A 79 -6.78 -16.85 14.47
CA LEU A 79 -7.69 -17.93 14.10
C LEU A 79 -7.44 -19.14 14.98
N LEU A 80 -8.49 -19.60 15.67
CA LEU A 80 -8.47 -20.92 16.28
C LEU A 80 -8.83 -21.98 15.25
N GLN A 81 -7.91 -22.90 14.99
CA GLN A 81 -8.08 -23.99 14.02
C GLN A 81 -9.20 -24.98 14.38
N VAL A 82 -9.74 -24.94 15.61
CA VAL A 82 -10.77 -25.87 16.08
C VAL A 82 -12.17 -25.51 15.53
N SER A 83 -12.38 -24.28 15.06
CA SER A 83 -13.72 -23.84 14.60
C SER A 83 -13.75 -22.57 13.73
N ASN A 84 -12.63 -22.14 13.13
CA ASN A 84 -12.54 -20.88 12.37
C ASN A 84 -13.08 -19.65 13.15
N ILE A 85 -12.98 -19.70 14.48
CA ILE A 85 -13.36 -18.58 15.34
C ILE A 85 -12.21 -17.57 15.35
N LEU A 86 -12.55 -16.31 15.06
CA LEU A 86 -11.68 -15.17 15.23
C LEU A 86 -11.71 -14.73 16.70
N ILE A 87 -10.54 -14.68 17.34
CA ILE A 87 -10.38 -14.07 18.66
C ILE A 87 -9.53 -12.82 18.51
N ILE A 88 -10.06 -11.70 19.00
CA ILE A 88 -9.39 -10.40 19.06
C ILE A 88 -8.58 -10.33 20.36
#